data_AF-A0A2D8GJ47-F1
#
_entry.id   AF-A0A2D8GJ47-F1
#
_cell.length_a   1.000
_cell.length_b   1.000
_cell.length_c   1.000
_cell.angle_alpha   90.00
_cell.angle_beta   90.00
_cell.angle_gamma   90.00
#
_symmetry.space_group_name_H-M   'P 1'
#
loop_
_entity.id
_entity.type
_entity.pdbx_description
1 polymer ?
#
loop_
_entity_poly.entity_id
_entity_poly.type
_entity_poly.pdbx_seq_one_letter_code
_entity_poly.pdbx_strand_id
1 'polypeptide(L)'
;MKFFKRALTNIGVIFLTLLFSASTYSSSQLEVGDWDIDDDGRADALTDGLFFLRYTFGLRGDALISGLISSGSEYTTASDIERELALVYDASGDIDGDGNVDALTDGLLLLRYLFGLSGDTLTVGVVASNATRTTASELEGFISNLMPSAPYITLLGSAELAHEQATAYVDAGAVANDYTDGSVEVSVSGSVDS
;
A
#
# COMPACT_ATOMS: atom_id res chain seq x y z
N MET A 1 -34.69 -0.53 56.93
CA MET A 1 -35.98 0.02 56.44
C MET A 1 -35.89 1.54 56.41
N LYS A 2 -36.05 2.19 55.24
CA LYS A 2 -36.20 3.67 55.02
C LYS A 2 -34.97 4.53 55.43
N PHE A 3 -34.31 5.24 54.50
CA PHE A 3 -34.55 6.65 54.05
C PHE A 3 -34.29 7.70 55.16
N PHE A 4 -33.64 8.87 54.97
CA PHE A 4 -33.40 9.70 53.77
C PHE A 4 -32.21 10.69 53.96
N LYS A 5 -31.66 11.22 52.84
CA LYS A 5 -30.91 12.49 52.57
C LYS A 5 -30.46 13.37 53.76
N ARG A 6 -29.28 14.01 53.78
CA ARG A 6 -28.61 14.95 52.81
C ARG A 6 -27.16 15.22 53.38
N ALA A 7 -26.19 15.93 52.80
CA ALA A 7 -25.97 16.69 51.54
C ALA A 7 -24.44 16.87 51.31
N LEU A 8 -23.96 17.04 50.07
CA LEU A 8 -22.71 17.75 49.68
C LEU A 8 -22.75 17.91 48.14
N THR A 9 -23.10 19.09 47.61
CA THR A 9 -22.20 20.13 47.06
C THR A 9 -22.06 20.02 45.54
N ASN A 10 -22.47 21.09 44.85
CA ASN A 10 -22.40 21.19 43.39
C ASN A 10 -20.94 21.29 42.93
N ILE A 11 -20.42 20.25 42.28
CA ILE A 11 -19.25 20.36 41.40
C ILE A 11 -19.77 20.16 39.98
N GLY A 12 -19.88 21.25 39.23
CA GLY A 12 -20.21 21.19 37.82
C GLY A 12 -19.02 20.68 37.03
N VAL A 13 -18.93 19.36 36.85
CA VAL A 13 -18.01 18.78 35.87
C VAL A 13 -18.60 19.01 34.49
N ILE A 14 -18.16 20.08 33.83
CA ILE A 14 -18.44 20.31 32.41
C ILE A 14 -17.66 19.23 31.65
N PHE A 15 -18.36 18.17 31.25
CA PHE A 15 -17.83 17.18 30.33
C PHE A 15 -17.77 17.82 28.93
N LEU A 16 -16.66 18.51 28.64
CA LEU A 16 -16.35 18.92 27.28
C LEU A 16 -15.98 17.67 26.50
N THR A 17 -16.97 17.01 25.91
CA THR A 17 -16.75 15.95 24.93
C THR A 17 -16.08 16.59 23.71
N LEU A 18 -14.75 16.51 23.68
CA LEU A 18 -13.97 16.81 22.51
C LEU A 18 -14.31 15.73 21.47
N LEU A 19 -15.22 16.07 20.55
CA LEU A 19 -15.46 15.27 19.36
C LEU A 19 -14.21 15.40 18.48
N PHE A 20 -13.22 14.55 18.72
CA PHE A 20 -12.37 14.10 17.64
C PHE A 20 -13.30 13.41 16.64
N SER A 21 -13.61 14.12 15.56
CA SER A 21 -13.80 13.46 14.28
C SER A 21 -12.48 12.78 13.95
N ALA A 22 -12.28 11.57 14.49
CA ALA A 22 -11.51 10.60 13.76
C ALA A 22 -12.21 10.51 12.40
N SER A 23 -11.56 10.99 11.35
CA SER A 23 -11.89 10.58 10.00
C SER A 23 -11.79 9.06 10.04
N THR A 24 -12.94 8.41 10.10
CA THR A 24 -13.01 6.99 9.78
C THR A 24 -12.69 6.93 8.30
N TYR A 25 -11.40 6.80 7.99
CA TYR A 25 -10.98 6.27 6.72
C TYR A 25 -11.79 4.99 6.55
N SER A 26 -12.62 4.99 5.51
CA SER A 26 -13.38 3.81 5.15
C SER A 26 -12.36 2.82 4.66
N SER A 27 -11.88 1.94 5.55
CA SER A 27 -11.20 0.70 5.18
C SER A 27 -12.16 -0.07 4.28
N SER A 28 -11.98 0.15 2.98
CA SER A 28 -12.79 -0.40 1.91
C SER A 28 -12.42 -1.85 1.76
N GLN A 29 -13.26 -2.72 2.30
CA GLN A 29 -13.01 -4.16 2.45
C GLN A 29 -11.89 -4.50 3.43
N LEU A 30 -11.97 -5.75 3.91
CA LEU A 30 -10.78 -6.47 4.34
C LEU A 30 -10.06 -6.82 3.05
N GLU A 31 -9.07 -6.04 2.68
CA GLU A 31 -8.25 -6.35 1.52
C GLU A 31 -7.56 -7.70 1.76
N VAL A 32 -7.77 -8.61 0.81
CA VAL A 32 -6.70 -9.53 0.42
C VAL A 32 -5.55 -8.62 0.03
N GLY A 33 -4.39 -8.77 0.68
CA GLY A 33 -3.22 -7.94 0.40
C GLY A 33 -3.01 -7.85 -1.11
N ASP A 34 -2.99 -6.62 -1.61
CA ASP A 34 -2.65 -6.34 -2.99
C ASP A 34 -1.11 -6.44 -3.15
N TRP A 35 -0.59 -6.03 -4.30
CA TRP A 35 0.85 -6.10 -4.57
C TRP A 35 1.65 -4.91 -4.02
N ASP A 36 1.04 -4.01 -3.24
CA ASP A 36 1.75 -2.97 -2.48
C ASP A 36 2.13 -3.55 -1.10
N ILE A 37 3.37 -4.03 -1.02
CA ILE A 37 3.87 -4.79 0.14
C ILE A 37 4.52 -3.85 1.16
N ASP A 38 5.01 -2.69 0.74
CA ASP A 38 5.60 -1.68 1.62
C ASP A 38 4.73 -0.43 1.92
N ASP A 39 3.49 -0.40 1.39
CA ASP A 39 2.40 0.57 1.66
C ASP A 39 2.80 2.00 1.26
N ASP A 40 3.50 2.14 0.11
CA ASP A 40 3.89 3.44 -0.48
C ASP A 40 2.87 3.99 -1.50
N GLY A 41 1.80 3.23 -1.76
CA GLY A 41 0.76 3.50 -2.74
C GLY A 41 1.04 2.92 -4.13
N ARG A 42 2.02 2.02 -4.25
CA ARG A 42 2.45 1.40 -5.52
C ARG A 42 2.89 -0.03 -5.33
N ALA A 43 2.69 -0.82 -6.37
CA ALA A 43 3.38 -2.10 -6.53
C ALA A 43 4.52 -1.90 -7.53
N ASP A 44 5.75 -1.80 -7.02
CA ASP A 44 6.95 -1.54 -7.81
C ASP A 44 7.84 -2.79 -7.91
N ALA A 45 8.50 -2.99 -9.05
CA ALA A 45 9.24 -4.23 -9.34
C ALA A 45 10.45 -4.45 -8.42
N LEU A 46 11.10 -3.35 -7.97
CA LEU A 46 12.33 -3.40 -7.18
C LEU A 46 12.11 -3.35 -5.67
N THR A 47 10.91 -3.02 -5.23
CA THR A 47 10.42 -3.12 -3.84
C THR A 47 9.63 -4.42 -3.72
N ASP A 48 8.36 -4.40 -4.13
CA ASP A 48 7.31 -5.38 -3.86
C ASP A 48 7.55 -6.71 -4.57
N GLY A 49 7.76 -6.65 -5.89
CA GLY A 49 8.10 -7.83 -6.69
C GLY A 49 9.35 -8.54 -6.17
N LEU A 50 10.31 -7.79 -5.64
CA LEU A 50 11.55 -8.32 -5.10
C LEU A 50 11.43 -8.77 -3.63
N PHE A 51 10.58 -8.14 -2.81
CA PHE A 51 10.18 -8.63 -1.49
C PHE A 51 9.51 -10.01 -1.63
N PHE A 52 8.50 -10.13 -2.49
CA PHE A 52 7.78 -11.37 -2.71
C PHE A 52 8.67 -12.48 -3.27
N LEU A 53 9.53 -12.17 -4.25
CA LEU A 53 10.53 -13.12 -4.77
C LEU A 53 11.51 -13.60 -3.69
N ARG A 54 12.02 -12.71 -2.83
CA ARG A 54 12.92 -13.09 -1.73
C ARG A 54 12.21 -13.93 -0.68
N TYR A 55 10.96 -13.60 -0.36
CA TYR A 55 10.15 -14.29 0.62
C TYR A 55 9.81 -15.73 0.19
N THR A 56 9.47 -15.93 -1.08
CA THR A 56 9.22 -17.25 -1.67
C THR A 56 10.50 -18.09 -1.78
N PHE A 57 11.68 -17.46 -1.90
CA PHE A 57 12.98 -18.13 -1.66
C PHE A 57 13.30 -18.44 -0.19
N GLY A 58 12.42 -18.09 0.76
CA GLY A 58 12.61 -18.34 2.19
C GLY A 58 13.48 -17.32 2.93
N LEU A 59 13.81 -16.17 2.33
CA LEU A 59 14.56 -15.10 3.02
C LEU A 59 13.65 -14.39 4.03
N ARG A 60 14.22 -14.05 5.19
CA ARG A 60 13.55 -13.43 6.35
C ARG A 60 14.52 -12.46 7.05
N GLY A 61 14.01 -11.57 7.89
CA GLY A 61 14.78 -10.56 8.63
C GLY A 61 15.53 -9.60 7.71
N ASP A 62 16.72 -9.15 8.13
CA ASP A 62 17.56 -8.24 7.36
C ASP A 62 17.82 -8.71 5.92
N ALA A 63 17.91 -10.03 5.69
CA ALA A 63 18.16 -10.58 4.36
C ALA A 63 16.99 -10.39 3.40
N LEU A 64 15.75 -10.32 3.92
CA LEU A 64 14.56 -9.98 3.14
C LEU A 64 14.62 -8.51 2.73
N ILE A 65 14.81 -7.59 3.68
CA ILE A 65 14.63 -6.14 3.46
C ILE A 65 15.88 -5.39 2.97
N SER A 66 17.07 -5.98 3.05
CA SER A 66 18.32 -5.27 2.75
C SER A 66 18.35 -4.71 1.32
N GLY A 67 18.49 -3.38 1.24
CA GLY A 67 18.57 -2.61 -0.01
C GLY A 67 17.26 -2.45 -0.77
N LEU A 68 16.11 -2.78 -0.18
CA LEU A 68 14.79 -2.62 -0.81
C LEU A 68 14.00 -1.42 -0.28
N ILE A 69 14.02 -1.22 1.05
CA ILE A 69 13.28 -0.13 1.73
C ILE A 69 13.67 1.21 1.12
N SER A 70 12.67 1.93 0.62
CA SER A 70 12.79 3.23 -0.03
C SER A 70 12.56 4.38 0.98
N SER A 71 12.46 5.62 0.51
CA SER A 71 11.99 6.75 1.33
C SER A 71 10.47 6.96 1.25
N GLY A 72 9.78 6.21 0.39
CA GLY A 72 8.31 6.17 0.29
C GLY A 72 7.71 5.05 1.15
N SER A 73 8.40 3.91 1.29
CA SER A 73 7.97 2.75 2.06
C SER A 73 7.51 3.13 3.47
N GLU A 74 6.24 2.90 3.80
CA GLU A 74 5.69 3.08 5.14
C GLU A 74 6.06 1.86 6.03
N TYR A 75 5.99 0.64 5.49
CA TYR A 75 6.49 -0.57 6.15
C TYR A 75 8.01 -0.73 5.99
N THR A 76 8.74 -0.16 6.94
CA THR A 76 10.21 -0.11 6.92
C THR A 76 10.92 -1.25 7.66
N THR A 77 10.19 -2.11 8.40
CA THR A 77 10.78 -3.21 9.18
C THR A 77 10.49 -4.58 8.61
N ALA A 78 11.42 -5.53 8.79
CA ALA A 78 11.23 -6.91 8.34
C ALA A 78 10.01 -7.59 8.99
N SER A 79 9.61 -7.18 10.20
CA SER A 79 8.43 -7.75 10.87
C SER A 79 7.10 -7.23 10.30
N ASP A 80 7.12 -6.06 9.64
CA ASP A 80 5.95 -5.52 8.95
C ASP A 80 5.86 -6.12 7.55
N ILE A 81 6.95 -6.05 6.80
CA ILE A 81 7.07 -6.66 5.46
C ILE A 81 6.75 -8.18 5.50
N GLU A 82 7.26 -8.95 6.47
CA GLU A 82 6.92 -10.38 6.59
C GLU A 82 5.45 -10.67 6.93
N ARG A 83 4.76 -9.72 7.56
CA ARG A 83 3.33 -9.84 7.88
C ARG A 83 2.49 -9.64 6.62
N GLU A 84 2.73 -8.58 5.87
CA GLU A 84 1.98 -8.33 4.62
C GLU A 84 2.27 -9.40 3.58
N LEU A 85 3.54 -9.80 3.43
CA LEU A 85 3.93 -10.93 2.59
C LEU A 85 3.27 -12.26 2.97
N ALA A 86 3.01 -12.51 4.26
CA ALA A 86 2.28 -13.71 4.67
C ALA A 86 0.80 -13.66 4.25
N LEU A 87 0.16 -12.49 4.31
CA LEU A 87 -1.22 -12.30 3.84
C LEU A 87 -1.30 -12.52 2.33
N VAL A 88 -0.41 -11.88 1.57
CA VAL A 88 -0.31 -12.00 0.11
C VAL A 88 0.00 -13.45 -0.30
N TYR A 89 0.99 -14.08 0.34
CA TYR A 89 1.37 -15.48 0.07
C TYR A 89 0.18 -16.44 0.24
N ASP A 90 -0.58 -16.33 1.34
CA ASP A 90 -1.71 -17.22 1.62
C ASP A 90 -2.95 -16.95 0.74
N ALA A 91 -3.14 -15.71 0.25
CA ALA A 91 -4.38 -15.29 -0.41
C ALA A 91 -4.28 -15.18 -1.94
N SER A 92 -3.12 -14.77 -2.46
CA SER A 92 -2.90 -14.42 -3.87
C SER A 92 -1.56 -14.88 -4.46
N GLY A 93 -0.68 -15.45 -3.65
CA GLY A 93 0.69 -15.84 -4.06
C GLY A 93 0.79 -16.91 -5.14
N ASP A 94 -0.22 -17.78 -5.28
CA ASP A 94 -0.31 -18.81 -6.33
C ASP A 94 -0.86 -18.17 -7.63
N ILE A 95 0.06 -17.51 -8.35
CA ILE A 95 -0.21 -16.68 -9.52
C ILE A 95 -0.50 -17.55 -10.73
N ASP A 96 0.28 -18.59 -10.99
CA ASP A 96 0.01 -19.51 -12.10
C ASP A 96 -1.00 -20.63 -11.75
N GLY A 97 -1.40 -20.72 -10.49
CA GLY A 97 -2.51 -21.57 -10.05
C GLY A 97 -2.16 -23.05 -10.05
N ASP A 98 -0.89 -23.42 -9.80
CA ASP A 98 -0.41 -24.80 -9.79
C ASP A 98 -0.64 -25.53 -8.44
N GLY A 99 -1.02 -24.78 -7.40
CA GLY A 99 -1.25 -25.24 -6.04
C GLY A 99 -0.10 -25.00 -5.06
N ASN A 100 1.00 -24.39 -5.51
CA ASN A 100 2.14 -23.98 -4.70
C ASN A 100 2.34 -22.46 -4.82
N VAL A 101 3.28 -21.91 -4.05
CA VAL A 101 3.70 -20.50 -4.16
C VAL A 101 5.22 -20.50 -4.24
N ASP A 102 5.74 -20.49 -5.47
CA ASP A 102 7.14 -20.78 -5.75
C ASP A 102 7.86 -19.57 -6.37
N ALA A 103 9.12 -19.37 -5.98
CA ALA A 103 9.86 -18.17 -6.37
C ALA A 103 10.13 -18.06 -7.89
N LEU A 104 10.26 -19.20 -8.57
CA LEU A 104 10.62 -19.25 -9.99
C LEU A 104 9.42 -19.26 -10.95
N THR A 105 8.24 -19.59 -10.43
CA THR A 105 6.95 -19.59 -11.14
C THR A 105 6.24 -18.28 -10.84
N ASP A 106 5.83 -18.08 -9.59
CA ASP A 106 4.98 -16.97 -9.16
C ASP A 106 5.79 -15.71 -8.90
N GLY A 107 6.84 -15.81 -8.06
CA GLY A 107 7.68 -14.67 -7.71
C GLY A 107 8.31 -14.00 -8.93
N LEU A 108 8.71 -14.82 -9.91
CA LEU A 108 9.27 -14.33 -11.17
C LEU A 108 8.20 -13.86 -12.17
N LEU A 109 6.98 -14.41 -12.16
CA LEU A 109 5.85 -13.88 -12.94
C LEU A 109 5.46 -12.48 -12.46
N LEU A 110 5.29 -12.29 -11.14
CA LEU A 110 5.02 -10.97 -10.55
C LEU A 110 6.12 -9.98 -10.92
N LEU A 111 7.39 -10.33 -10.68
CA LEU A 111 8.51 -9.45 -10.97
C LEU A 111 8.58 -9.05 -12.46
N ARG A 112 8.33 -9.99 -13.38
CA ARG A 112 8.26 -9.70 -14.82
C ARG A 112 7.11 -8.75 -15.16
N TYR A 113 5.93 -8.99 -14.58
CA TYR A 113 4.75 -8.15 -14.78
C TYR A 113 4.98 -6.72 -14.30
N LEU A 114 5.54 -6.53 -13.10
CA LEU A 114 5.85 -5.21 -12.54
C LEU A 114 6.96 -4.47 -13.33
N PHE A 115 7.84 -5.20 -14.02
CA PHE A 115 8.74 -4.61 -15.03
C PHE A 115 8.07 -4.25 -16.37
N GLY A 116 6.75 -4.41 -16.49
CA GLY A 116 5.98 -4.13 -17.70
C GLY A 116 6.14 -5.18 -18.81
N LEU A 117 6.61 -6.39 -18.48
CA LEU A 117 6.69 -7.49 -19.45
C LEU A 117 5.33 -8.17 -19.60
N SER A 118 4.95 -8.45 -20.84
CA SER A 118 3.64 -8.98 -21.24
C SER A 118 3.76 -10.04 -22.33
N GLY A 119 2.65 -10.72 -22.62
CA GLY A 119 2.61 -11.75 -23.67
C GLY A 119 3.62 -12.88 -23.43
N ASP A 120 4.26 -13.36 -24.52
CA ASP A 120 5.27 -14.42 -24.44
C ASP A 120 6.44 -14.06 -23.50
N THR A 121 6.78 -12.78 -23.33
CA THR A 121 7.91 -12.37 -22.47
C THR A 121 7.60 -12.49 -20.98
N LEU A 122 6.31 -12.42 -20.60
CA LEU A 122 5.85 -12.71 -19.25
C LEU A 122 6.00 -14.21 -18.95
N THR A 123 5.47 -15.08 -19.82
CA THR A 123 5.26 -16.50 -19.51
C THR A 123 6.42 -17.43 -19.87
N VAL A 124 7.31 -17.05 -20.80
CA VAL A 124 8.31 -17.98 -21.33
C VAL A 124 9.26 -18.52 -20.24
N GLY A 125 9.24 -19.83 -20.06
CA GLY A 125 10.14 -20.57 -19.17
C GLY A 125 9.90 -20.36 -17.66
N VAL A 126 8.74 -19.81 -17.26
CA VAL A 126 8.41 -19.60 -15.83
C VAL A 126 7.11 -20.26 -15.39
N VAL A 127 6.10 -20.38 -16.26
CA VAL A 127 4.84 -21.06 -15.91
C VAL A 127 5.09 -22.55 -15.58
N ALA A 128 4.56 -23.02 -14.45
CA ALA A 128 4.68 -24.39 -13.97
C ALA A 128 4.02 -25.40 -14.91
N SER A 129 4.52 -26.64 -14.92
CA SER A 129 3.98 -27.70 -15.79
C SER A 129 2.56 -28.16 -15.44
N ASN A 130 2.10 -27.82 -14.23
CA ASN A 130 0.80 -28.13 -13.64
C ASN A 130 -0.04 -26.87 -13.36
N ALA A 131 0.42 -25.70 -13.80
CA ALA A 131 -0.28 -24.42 -13.69
C ALA A 131 -1.69 -24.48 -14.31
N THR A 132 -2.63 -23.77 -13.69
CA THR A 132 -4.01 -23.65 -14.21
C THR A 132 -4.24 -22.34 -14.98
N ARG A 133 -3.42 -21.32 -14.74
CA ARG A 133 -3.33 -20.08 -15.55
C ARG A 133 -2.04 -20.17 -16.36
N THR A 134 -2.16 -20.29 -17.68
CA THR A 134 -0.99 -20.60 -18.54
C THR A 134 -0.76 -19.59 -19.65
N THR A 135 -1.78 -18.78 -19.96
CA THR A 135 -1.67 -17.72 -20.95
C THR A 135 -1.34 -16.38 -20.30
N ALA A 136 -0.61 -15.53 -21.02
CA ALA A 136 -0.28 -14.20 -20.53
C ALA A 136 -1.54 -13.39 -20.14
N SER A 137 -2.62 -13.48 -20.92
CA SER A 137 -3.87 -12.77 -20.63
C SER A 137 -4.57 -13.22 -19.35
N GLU A 138 -4.43 -14.49 -18.95
CA GLU A 138 -4.99 -14.99 -17.66
C GLU A 138 -4.15 -14.50 -16.48
N LEU A 139 -2.83 -14.45 -16.65
CA LEU A 139 -1.86 -14.05 -15.63
C LEU A 139 -1.87 -12.53 -15.43
N GLU A 140 -1.82 -11.76 -16.52
CA GLU A 140 -1.98 -10.30 -16.53
C GLU A 140 -3.30 -9.90 -15.86
N GLY A 141 -4.41 -10.55 -16.24
CA GLY A 141 -5.72 -10.29 -15.64
C GLY A 141 -5.85 -10.75 -14.18
N PHE A 142 -5.09 -11.74 -13.74
CA PHE A 142 -5.05 -12.13 -12.31
C PHE A 142 -4.29 -11.10 -11.49
N ILE A 143 -3.06 -10.75 -11.92
CA ILE A 143 -2.18 -9.81 -11.22
C ILE A 143 -2.80 -8.40 -11.21
N SER A 144 -3.41 -7.94 -12.32
CA SER A 144 -4.01 -6.60 -12.42
C SER A 144 -5.16 -6.34 -11.44
N ASN A 145 -5.88 -7.39 -11.01
CA ASN A 145 -6.99 -7.28 -10.05
C ASN A 145 -6.51 -7.15 -8.59
N LEU A 146 -5.20 -7.20 -8.38
CA LEU A 146 -4.51 -7.16 -7.10
C LEU A 146 -3.45 -6.04 -7.08
N MET A 147 -3.59 -5.04 -7.96
CA MET A 147 -2.74 -3.85 -7.93
C MET A 147 -3.39 -2.78 -7.03
N PRO A 148 -2.61 -1.92 -6.35
CA PRO A 148 -3.15 -0.89 -5.47
C PRO A 148 -4.12 0.04 -6.21
N SER A 149 -5.30 0.19 -5.61
CA SER A 149 -6.41 0.96 -6.16
C SER A 149 -6.55 2.37 -5.57
N ALA A 150 -5.85 2.64 -4.47
CA ALA A 150 -5.75 3.97 -3.88
C ALA A 150 -4.71 4.84 -4.63
N PRO A 151 -4.92 6.15 -4.77
CA PRO A 151 -3.97 7.02 -5.46
C PRO A 151 -2.79 7.45 -4.58
N TYR A 152 -1.57 7.20 -5.05
CA TYR A 152 -0.37 7.82 -4.51
C TYR A 152 -0.33 9.30 -4.91
N ILE A 153 0.16 10.14 -4.01
CA ILE A 153 0.30 11.60 -4.24
C ILE A 153 1.78 11.95 -4.38
N THR A 154 2.15 12.61 -5.47
CA THR A 154 3.49 13.17 -5.67
C THR A 154 3.44 14.69 -5.64
N LEU A 155 4.12 15.30 -4.66
CA LEU A 155 4.29 16.75 -4.58
C LEU A 155 5.20 17.23 -5.72
N LEU A 156 4.79 18.30 -6.43
CA LEU A 156 5.59 18.91 -7.50
C LEU A 156 6.61 19.93 -6.97
N GLY A 157 6.52 20.30 -5.69
CA GLY A 157 7.46 21.15 -4.98
C GLY A 157 8.00 20.49 -3.71
N SER A 158 8.79 21.25 -2.95
CA SER A 158 9.31 20.79 -1.65
C SER A 158 8.17 20.57 -0.64
N ALA A 159 8.22 19.47 0.12
CA ALA A 159 7.29 19.22 1.22
C ALA A 159 7.35 20.29 2.33
N GLU A 160 8.52 20.90 2.53
CA GLU A 160 8.71 22.08 3.37
C GLU A 160 9.38 23.21 2.56
N LEU A 161 8.85 24.43 2.66
CA LEU A 161 9.41 25.62 2.04
C LEU A 161 9.51 26.75 3.07
N ALA A 162 10.73 27.27 3.26
CA ALA A 162 10.93 28.54 3.94
C ALA A 162 10.49 29.67 3.00
N HIS A 163 9.46 30.42 3.41
CA HIS A 163 8.84 31.48 2.59
C HIS A 163 8.96 32.85 3.27
N GLU A 164 9.32 33.87 2.49
CA GLU A 164 9.56 35.23 3.01
C GLU A 164 8.23 35.98 3.26
N GLN A 165 8.13 36.66 4.40
CA GLN A 165 6.93 37.40 4.79
C GLN A 165 6.56 38.49 3.77
N ALA A 166 5.25 38.74 3.63
CA ALA A 166 4.67 39.69 2.67
C ALA A 166 5.03 39.43 1.18
N THR A 167 5.53 38.24 0.84
CA THR A 167 5.64 37.77 -0.54
C THR A 167 4.53 36.77 -0.85
N ALA A 168 4.02 36.75 -2.09
CA ALA A 168 2.99 35.79 -2.49
C ALA A 168 3.60 34.38 -2.62
N TYR A 169 3.03 33.42 -1.90
CA TYR A 169 3.27 32.00 -2.16
C TYR A 169 2.42 31.57 -3.37
N VAL A 170 3.04 30.82 -4.28
CA VAL A 170 2.34 30.11 -5.36
C VAL A 170 2.55 28.64 -5.08
N ASP A 171 1.47 27.90 -4.89
CA ASP A 171 1.57 26.48 -4.64
C ASP A 171 2.10 25.75 -5.87
N ALA A 172 3.08 24.86 -5.66
CA ALA A 172 3.66 24.06 -6.73
C ALA A 172 2.68 22.99 -7.23
N GLY A 173 1.66 22.66 -6.43
CA GLY A 173 0.71 21.60 -6.70
C GLY A 173 1.25 20.21 -6.38
N ALA A 174 0.38 19.23 -6.62
CA ALA A 174 0.69 17.81 -6.56
C ALA A 174 -0.04 17.10 -7.71
N VAL A 175 0.44 15.91 -8.07
CA VAL A 175 -0.29 14.96 -8.91
C VAL A 175 -0.72 13.77 -8.07
N ALA A 176 -1.89 13.20 -8.39
CA ALA A 176 -2.37 11.96 -7.81
C ALA A 176 -2.53 10.93 -8.92
N ASN A 177 -2.10 9.70 -8.64
CA ASN A 177 -2.12 8.61 -9.61
C ASN A 177 -2.39 7.28 -8.92
N ASP A 178 -3.24 6.45 -9.52
CA ASP A 178 -3.48 5.05 -9.11
C ASP A 178 -3.40 4.12 -10.34
N TYR A 179 -3.53 2.82 -10.11
CA TYR A 179 -3.47 1.81 -11.16
C TYR A 179 -4.75 1.71 -12.03
N THR A 180 -5.91 2.09 -11.51
CA THR A 180 -7.24 1.84 -12.10
C THR A 180 -7.75 3.00 -12.96
N ASP A 181 -7.80 4.20 -12.38
CA ASP A 181 -8.28 5.45 -12.98
C ASP A 181 -7.12 6.28 -13.59
N GLY A 182 -5.87 5.92 -13.26
CA GLY A 182 -4.68 6.51 -13.87
C GLY A 182 -4.29 7.83 -13.21
N SER A 183 -4.70 8.98 -13.75
CA SER A 183 -4.41 10.29 -13.15
C SER A 183 -5.67 10.90 -12.56
N VAL A 184 -5.63 11.18 -11.26
CA VAL A 184 -6.74 11.72 -10.48
C VAL A 184 -6.57 13.23 -10.31
N GLU A 185 -7.65 14.00 -10.45
CA GLU A 185 -7.59 15.45 -10.25
C GLU A 185 -7.31 15.83 -8.79
N VAL A 186 -6.26 16.63 -8.60
CA VAL A 186 -5.89 17.20 -7.29
C VAL A 186 -6.44 18.63 -7.20
N SER A 187 -7.32 18.88 -6.23
CA SER A 187 -7.81 20.23 -5.91
C SER A 187 -7.13 20.75 -4.64
N VAL A 188 -6.27 21.77 -4.80
CA VAL A 188 -5.63 22.45 -3.66
C VAL A 188 -6.44 23.67 -3.28
N SER A 189 -6.75 23.82 -1.98
CA SER A 189 -7.42 25.01 -1.45
C SER A 189 -6.85 25.42 -0.09
N GLY A 190 -6.61 26.71 0.08
CA GLY A 190 -6.07 27.28 1.31
C GLY A 190 -5.71 28.75 1.13
N SER A 191 -5.66 29.48 2.24
CA SER A 191 -5.13 30.83 2.33
C SER A 191 -4.16 30.86 3.51
N VAL A 192 -2.96 31.39 3.30
CA VAL A 192 -2.08 31.77 4.39
C VAL A 192 -2.36 33.24 4.67
N ASP A 193 -3.00 33.51 5.81
CA ASP A 193 -3.32 34.88 6.21
C ASP A 193 -2.01 35.68 6.44
N SER A 194 -1.86 36.77 5.68
CA SER A 194 -0.67 37.64 5.61
C SER A 194 -0.69 38.78 6.63
#